data_AF-A0A8J6LFQ3-F1
#
_entry.id   AF-A0A8J6LFQ3-F1
#
_cell.length_a   1.000
_cell.length_b   1.000
_cell.length_c   1.000
_cell.angle_alpha   90.00
_cell.angle_beta   90.00
_cell.angle_gamma   90.00
#
_symmetry.space_group_name_H-M   'P 1'
#
loop_
_entity.id
_entity.type
_entity.pdbx_description
1 polymer ?
#
loop_
_entity_poly.entity_id
_entity_poly.type
_entity_poly.pdbx_seq_one_letter_code
_entity_poly.pdbx_strand_id
1 'polypeptide(L)'
;MFARGSAKLCVKYFPTINICRKYRQVFREEQNPSSLRKRPKDVRAPQPAPSERRNGKSKFLRPMQTAHFIGVLSLMLLVFAAVIVIEKQLPTALKTADEPNNPDRFIAERAYDILKKLTTIGPRIAGSYANEVTAVELLKTQVQEIIDAAHPNHVIELDVQRASGDFNLEFLDGMTNVYRDVQNVVVKVGSKINSPHSLLINCHFDSVVDSPGESAYLFV
;
A
#
# COMPACT_ATOMS: atom_id res chain seq x y z
N MET A 1 28.52 -18.34 25.07
CA MET A 1 28.03 -18.12 26.45
C MET A 1 26.96 -17.05 26.36
N PHE A 2 25.69 -17.44 26.48
CA PHE A 2 24.53 -16.55 26.32
C PHE A 2 24.33 -15.68 27.56
N ALA A 3 24.11 -14.38 27.36
CA ALA A 3 23.51 -13.50 28.37
C ALA A 3 22.36 -12.72 27.71
N ARG A 4 21.13 -13.11 28.05
CA ARG A 4 19.89 -12.41 27.71
C ARG A 4 19.68 -11.27 28.72
N GLY A 5 19.62 -10.03 28.24
CA GLY A 5 19.16 -8.87 29.01
C GLY A 5 17.77 -8.45 28.55
N SER A 6 16.77 -8.65 29.40
CA SER A 6 15.38 -8.25 29.17
C SER A 6 15.18 -6.77 29.48
N ALA A 7 14.64 -6.01 28.53
CA ALA A 7 14.03 -4.70 28.79
C ALA A 7 12.51 -4.85 28.74
N LYS A 8 11.89 -4.82 29.93
CA LYS A 8 10.45 -4.62 30.13
C LYS A 8 10.14 -3.15 29.88
N LEU A 9 9.14 -2.84 29.04
CA LEU A 9 8.47 -1.55 29.10
C LEU A 9 6.95 -1.70 29.06
N CYS A 10 6.40 -1.67 30.27
CA CYS A 10 5.10 -1.19 30.74
C CYS A 10 4.16 -0.56 29.68
N VAL A 11 3.04 -1.24 29.41
CA VAL A 11 1.83 -0.64 28.84
C VAL A 11 0.95 -0.17 30.01
N LYS A 12 0.66 1.14 30.07
CA LYS A 12 -0.33 1.71 31.01
C LYS A 12 -1.36 2.54 30.25
N TYR A 13 -2.56 1.97 30.18
CA TYR A 13 -3.91 2.56 30.33
C TYR A 13 -4.34 3.79 29.51
N PHE A 14 -5.40 3.60 28.72
CA PHE A 14 -6.50 4.57 28.56
C PHE A 14 -7.86 3.82 28.52
N PRO A 15 -8.94 4.33 29.16
CA PRO A 15 -10.17 3.57 29.40
C PRO A 15 -11.27 3.87 28.37
N THR A 16 -11.96 2.84 27.87
CA THR A 16 -13.16 3.00 27.03
C THR A 16 -14.27 2.06 27.50
N ILE A 17 -15.13 2.55 28.40
CA ILE A 17 -16.42 1.90 28.71
C ILE A 17 -17.48 3.01 28.75
N ASN A 18 -18.36 3.06 27.74
CA ASN A 18 -19.77 3.47 27.94
C ASN A 18 -20.73 3.34 26.73
N ILE A 19 -20.33 2.76 25.60
CA ILE A 19 -21.22 2.72 24.42
C ILE A 19 -22.12 1.47 24.35
N CYS A 20 -21.82 0.39 25.10
CA CYS A 20 -22.55 -0.89 24.97
C CYS A 20 -23.89 -0.99 25.74
N ARG A 21 -24.31 0.01 26.52
CA ARG A 21 -25.55 -0.09 27.33
C ARG A 21 -26.84 0.24 26.57
N LYS A 22 -26.75 1.00 25.47
CA LYS A 22 -27.94 1.58 24.82
C LYS A 22 -28.70 0.62 23.90
N TYR A 23 -28.02 -0.39 23.35
CA TYR A 23 -28.63 -1.32 22.39
C TYR A 23 -29.36 -2.52 23.00
N ARG A 24 -29.27 -2.73 24.33
CA ARG A 24 -29.94 -3.85 25.02
C ARG A 24 -31.39 -3.55 25.43
N GLN A 25 -31.82 -2.29 25.47
CA GLN A 25 -33.17 -1.92 25.92
C GLN A 25 -34.23 -1.95 24.82
N VAL A 26 -33.85 -1.76 23.55
CA VAL A 26 -34.81 -1.64 22.44
C VAL A 26 -35.46 -2.99 22.07
N PHE A 27 -34.79 -4.11 22.33
CA PHE A 27 -35.26 -5.45 21.93
C PHE A 27 -36.14 -6.17 22.97
N ARG A 28 -36.54 -5.52 24.08
CA ARG A 28 -37.33 -6.16 25.15
C ARG A 28 -38.79 -5.70 25.24
N GLU A 29 -39.23 -4.73 24.44
CA GLU A 29 -40.61 -4.20 24.53
C GLU A 29 -41.62 -4.79 23.52
N GLU A 30 -41.20 -5.63 22.57
CA GLU A 30 -42.10 -6.17 21.52
C GLU A 30 -42.75 -7.53 21.81
N GLN A 31 -42.77 -8.01 23.06
CA GLN A 31 -43.47 -9.25 23.42
C GLN A 31 -44.39 -9.06 24.63
N ASN A 32 -45.56 -8.44 24.41
CA ASN A 32 -46.70 -8.56 25.32
C ASN A 32 -48.02 -8.68 24.55
N PRO A 33 -48.61 -9.89 24.43
CA PRO A 33 -49.83 -10.10 23.68
C PRO A 33 -51.05 -10.10 24.61
N SER A 34 -51.65 -8.93 24.89
CA SER A 34 -53.01 -8.88 25.44
C SER A 34 -53.68 -7.50 25.27
N SER A 35 -54.36 -7.29 24.14
CA SER A 35 -55.65 -6.58 24.16
C SER A 35 -56.47 -6.92 22.92
N LEU A 36 -57.56 -7.66 23.13
CA LEU A 36 -58.59 -7.92 22.14
C LEU A 36 -59.30 -6.61 21.79
N ARG A 37 -58.95 -6.02 20.64
CA ARG A 37 -59.61 -4.80 20.15
C ARG A 37 -60.95 -5.18 19.49
N LYS A 38 -62.05 -4.89 20.19
CA LYS A 38 -63.42 -4.99 19.67
C LYS A 38 -63.58 -4.12 18.42
N ARG A 39 -64.16 -4.68 17.36
CA ARG A 39 -64.42 -4.03 16.07
C ARG A 39 -65.68 -3.15 16.19
N PRO A 40 -65.61 -1.81 16.02
CA PRO A 40 -66.82 -1.00 15.92
C PRO A 40 -67.46 -1.21 14.54
N LYS A 41 -68.78 -1.44 14.54
CA LYS A 41 -69.64 -1.45 13.34
C LYS A 41 -69.81 -0.02 12.82
N ASP A 42 -69.81 0.08 11.50
CA ASP A 42 -70.46 1.10 10.66
C ASP A 42 -70.17 2.58 10.99
N VAL A 43 -69.19 3.14 10.30
CA VAL A 43 -69.10 4.59 10.07
C VAL A 43 -68.94 4.82 8.57
N ARG A 44 -69.95 5.50 8.03
CA ARG A 44 -70.13 5.99 6.66
C ARG A 44 -68.81 6.52 6.06
N ALA A 45 -68.48 6.06 4.85
CA ALA A 45 -67.27 6.47 4.13
C ALA A 45 -67.15 8.01 4.03
N PRO A 46 -66.03 8.63 4.42
CA PRO A 46 -65.80 10.04 4.17
C PRO A 46 -65.61 10.28 2.67
N GLN A 47 -66.32 11.26 2.12
CA GLN A 47 -66.07 11.75 0.76
C GLN A 47 -64.61 12.25 0.62
N PRO A 48 -63.99 12.13 -0.57
CA PRO A 48 -62.63 12.57 -0.76
C PRO A 48 -62.55 14.09 -0.57
N ALA A 49 -61.71 14.52 0.38
CA ALA A 49 -61.39 15.91 0.60
C ALA A 49 -60.76 16.52 -0.69
N PRO A 50 -60.92 17.84 -0.93
CA PRO A 50 -60.28 18.50 -2.05
C PRO A 50 -58.77 18.29 -1.94
N SER A 51 -58.11 17.92 -3.04
CA SER A 51 -56.67 17.74 -3.08
C SER A 51 -55.96 19.06 -2.75
N GLU A 52 -55.50 19.20 -1.50
CA GLU A 52 -54.46 20.18 -1.20
C GLU A 52 -53.25 19.82 -2.04
N ARG A 53 -53.01 20.62 -3.09
CA ARG A 53 -51.76 20.61 -3.84
C ARG A 53 -50.64 20.93 -2.85
N ARG A 54 -50.02 19.90 -2.27
CA ARG A 54 -48.70 20.01 -1.65
C ARG A 54 -47.76 20.53 -2.74
N ASN A 55 -47.52 21.84 -2.70
CA ASN A 55 -46.53 22.50 -3.52
C ASN A 55 -45.15 22.01 -3.05
N GLY A 56 -44.78 20.82 -3.54
CA GLY A 56 -43.47 20.25 -3.36
C GLY A 56 -42.48 21.16 -4.06
N LYS A 57 -41.94 22.14 -3.32
CA LYS A 57 -40.75 22.87 -3.73
C LYS A 57 -39.66 21.82 -3.88
N SER A 58 -39.48 21.31 -5.10
CA SER A 58 -38.31 20.51 -5.41
C SER A 58 -37.11 21.35 -4.97
N LYS A 59 -36.32 20.83 -4.05
CA LYS A 59 -35.03 21.46 -3.71
C LYS A 59 -34.16 21.21 -4.93
N PHE A 60 -34.32 22.06 -5.95
CA PHE A 60 -33.48 22.07 -7.13
C PHE A 60 -32.07 22.34 -6.61
N LEU A 61 -31.24 21.30 -6.55
CA LEU A 61 -29.82 21.41 -6.23
C LEU A 61 -29.27 22.43 -7.22
N ARG A 62 -28.88 23.61 -6.73
CA ARG A 62 -28.38 24.67 -7.60
C ARG A 62 -27.15 24.12 -8.33
N PRO A 63 -27.06 24.27 -9.65
CA PRO A 63 -25.87 23.82 -10.38
C PRO A 63 -24.65 24.49 -9.74
N MET A 64 -23.61 23.69 -9.47
CA MET A 64 -22.35 24.20 -8.95
C MET A 64 -21.88 25.35 -9.86
N GLN A 65 -21.50 26.48 -9.26
CA GLN A 65 -21.18 27.70 -9.99
C GLN A 65 -20.10 27.41 -11.04
N THR A 66 -20.30 27.85 -12.29
CA THR A 66 -19.37 27.60 -13.43
C THR A 66 -17.92 27.98 -13.11
N ALA A 67 -17.72 28.95 -12.22
CA ALA A 67 -16.41 29.34 -11.70
C ALA A 67 -15.65 28.18 -11.01
N HIS A 68 -16.34 27.29 -10.28
CA HIS A 68 -15.70 26.12 -9.68
C HIS A 68 -15.24 25.13 -10.75
N PHE A 69 -16.05 24.90 -11.79
CA PHE A 69 -15.66 24.05 -12.90
C PHE A 69 -14.45 24.61 -13.65
N ILE A 70 -14.43 25.92 -13.93
CA ILE A 70 -13.28 26.58 -14.56
C ILE A 70 -12.05 26.51 -13.65
N GLY A 71 -12.20 26.77 -12.35
CA GLY A 71 -11.11 26.68 -11.40
C GLY A 71 -10.50 25.27 -11.31
N VAL A 72 -11.33 24.23 -11.26
CA VAL A 72 -10.87 22.83 -11.27
C VAL A 72 -10.20 22.49 -12.60
N LEU A 73 -10.76 22.91 -13.74
CA LEU A 73 -10.17 22.70 -15.05
C LEU A 73 -8.80 23.38 -15.18
N SER A 74 -8.69 24.65 -14.75
CA SER A 74 -7.43 25.39 -14.74
C SER A 74 -6.40 24.74 -13.83
N LEU A 75 -6.81 24.28 -12.64
CA LEU A 75 -5.92 23.55 -11.73
C LEU A 75 -5.42 22.25 -12.36
N MET A 76 -6.29 21.48 -13.00
CA MET A 76 -5.92 20.25 -13.69
C MET A 76 -4.91 20.52 -14.81
N LEU A 77 -5.12 21.56 -15.62
CA LEU A 77 -4.18 21.96 -16.67
C LEU A 77 -2.84 22.44 -16.11
N LEU A 78 -2.84 23.16 -14.99
CA LEU A 78 -1.62 23.60 -14.31
C LEU A 78 -0.83 22.40 -13.80
N VAL A 79 -1.48 21.46 -13.10
CA VAL A 79 -0.85 20.24 -12.61
C VAL A 79 -0.27 19.44 -13.78
N PHE A 80 -1.03 19.29 -14.87
CA PHE A 80 -0.55 18.58 -16.06
C PHE A 80 0.67 19.26 -16.71
N ALA A 81 0.66 20.59 -16.83
CA ALA A 81 1.80 21.34 -17.33
C ALA A 81 3.02 21.19 -16.41
N ALA A 82 2.82 21.21 -15.08
CA ALA A 82 3.88 20.99 -14.11
C ALA A 82 4.49 19.59 -14.24
N VAL A 83 3.67 18.55 -14.40
CA VAL A 83 4.14 17.16 -14.65
C VAL A 83 5.01 17.09 -15.90
N ILE A 84 4.58 17.69 -17.02
CA ILE A 84 5.38 17.71 -18.26
C ILE A 84 6.71 18.43 -18.06
N VAL A 85 6.72 19.55 -17.34
CA VAL A 85 7.96 20.28 -17.06
C VAL A 85 8.92 19.43 -16.23
N ILE A 86 8.42 18.76 -15.19
CA ILE A 86 9.22 17.87 -14.33
C ILE A 86 9.75 16.68 -15.13
N GLU A 87 8.91 16.05 -15.95
CA GLU A 87 9.30 14.89 -16.77
C GLU A 87 10.41 15.25 -17.77
N LYS A 88 10.35 16.44 -18.37
CA LYS A 88 11.40 16.94 -19.26
C LYS A 88 12.72 17.29 -18.57
N GLN A 89 12.73 17.41 -17.24
CA GLN A 89 13.94 17.61 -16.45
C GLN A 89 14.58 16.28 -16.02
N LEU A 90 13.94 15.14 -16.26
CA LEU A 90 14.52 13.84 -15.91
C LEU A 90 15.71 13.51 -16.82
N PRO A 91 16.74 12.81 -16.28
CA PRO A 91 17.86 12.35 -17.08
C PRO A 91 17.40 11.46 -18.25
N THR A 92 18.04 11.61 -19.40
CA THR A 92 17.78 10.75 -20.56
C THR A 92 18.10 9.29 -20.23
N ALA A 93 17.16 8.40 -20.51
CA ALA A 93 17.33 6.95 -20.37
C ALA A 93 18.27 6.43 -21.47
N LEU A 94 19.52 6.15 -21.12
CA LEU A 94 20.53 5.64 -22.04
C LEU A 94 20.30 4.15 -22.37
N LYS A 95 20.60 3.77 -23.61
CA LYS A 95 20.58 2.38 -24.07
C LYS A 95 21.98 1.77 -24.05
N THR A 96 22.06 0.46 -24.17
CA THR A 96 23.31 -0.30 -24.24
C THR A 96 24.17 0.14 -25.42
N ALA A 97 23.54 0.54 -26.53
CA ALA A 97 24.25 1.10 -27.68
C ALA A 97 24.97 2.43 -27.38
N ASP A 98 24.54 3.17 -26.34
CA ASP A 98 25.11 4.47 -25.96
C ASP A 98 26.29 4.34 -24.98
N GLU A 99 26.54 3.13 -24.45
CA GLU A 99 27.56 2.83 -23.44
C GLU A 99 28.99 3.19 -23.89
N PRO A 100 29.45 2.89 -25.13
CA PRO A 100 30.81 3.24 -25.54
C PRO A 100 31.12 4.73 -25.46
N ASN A 101 30.09 5.57 -25.61
CA ASN A 101 30.20 7.03 -25.53
C ASN A 101 29.94 7.57 -24.11
N ASN A 102 29.51 6.73 -23.17
CA ASN A 102 29.07 7.11 -21.82
C ASN A 102 29.50 6.07 -20.75
N PRO A 103 30.81 5.78 -20.57
CA PRO A 103 31.28 4.68 -19.74
C PRO A 103 30.90 4.79 -18.25
N ASP A 104 30.79 6.01 -17.72
CA ASP A 104 30.51 6.28 -16.30
C ASP A 104 29.03 6.62 -16.03
N ARG A 105 28.14 6.36 -16.99
CA ARG A 105 26.72 6.71 -16.88
C ARG A 105 25.85 5.48 -16.69
N PHE A 106 24.77 5.67 -15.94
CA PHE A 106 23.74 4.66 -15.77
C PHE A 106 23.06 4.32 -17.11
N ILE A 107 23.00 3.02 -17.42
CA ILE A 107 22.34 2.49 -18.62
C ILE A 107 20.95 1.94 -18.23
N ALA A 108 19.91 2.66 -18.64
CA ALA A 108 18.53 2.37 -18.26
C ALA A 108 18.01 1.06 -18.86
N GLU A 109 18.46 0.70 -20.08
CA GLU A 109 18.06 -0.54 -20.75
C GLU A 109 18.45 -1.79 -19.93
N ARG A 110 19.66 -1.84 -19.36
CA ARG A 110 20.10 -2.96 -18.51
C ARG A 110 19.23 -3.11 -17.26
N ALA A 111 18.93 -2.00 -16.59
CA ALA A 111 18.05 -2.01 -15.42
C ALA A 111 16.63 -2.46 -15.79
N TYR A 112 16.11 -2.01 -16.93
CA TYR A 112 14.80 -2.43 -17.44
C TYR A 112 14.77 -3.92 -17.78
N ASP A 113 15.82 -4.46 -18.38
CA ASP A 113 15.89 -5.90 -18.69
C ASP A 113 15.90 -6.76 -17.44
N ILE A 114 16.61 -6.34 -16.39
CA ILE A 114 16.59 -7.03 -15.08
C ILE A 114 15.18 -6.97 -14.48
N LEU A 115 14.56 -5.80 -14.48
CA LEU A 115 13.19 -5.63 -14.00
C LEU A 115 12.22 -6.54 -14.78
N LYS A 116 12.33 -6.57 -16.11
CA LYS A 116 11.52 -7.44 -16.97
C LYS A 116 11.73 -8.91 -16.65
N LYS A 117 12.96 -9.37 -16.42
CA LYS A 117 13.22 -10.76 -16.00
C LYS A 117 12.55 -11.06 -14.66
N LEU A 118 12.63 -10.14 -13.69
CA LEU A 118 11.99 -10.29 -12.39
C LEU A 118 10.46 -10.34 -12.50
N THR A 119 9.85 -9.45 -13.28
CA THR A 119 8.38 -9.37 -13.40
C THR A 119 7.79 -10.51 -14.24
N THR A 120 8.55 -11.03 -15.21
CA THR A 120 8.18 -12.19 -16.03
C THR A 120 8.05 -13.49 -15.20
N ILE A 121 8.63 -13.54 -13.98
CA ILE A 121 8.40 -14.64 -13.04
C ILE A 121 6.90 -14.79 -12.70
N GLY A 122 6.13 -13.70 -12.78
CA GLY A 122 4.73 -13.66 -12.37
C GLY A 122 4.57 -13.34 -10.88
N PRO A 123 3.41 -13.64 -10.27
CA PRO A 123 3.18 -13.38 -8.84
C PRO A 123 4.21 -14.06 -7.93
N ARG A 124 4.89 -13.27 -7.10
CA ARG A 124 5.92 -13.67 -6.14
C ARG A 124 5.41 -13.47 -4.71
N ILE A 125 4.32 -14.15 -4.37
CA ILE A 125 3.77 -14.08 -3.01
C ILE A 125 4.80 -14.64 -2.01
N ALA A 126 4.95 -14.01 -0.85
CA ALA A 126 5.81 -14.50 0.22
C ALA A 126 5.54 -16.00 0.52
N GLY A 127 6.61 -16.80 0.65
CA GLY A 127 6.53 -18.24 0.84
C GLY A 127 6.31 -19.07 -0.44
N SER A 128 6.06 -18.46 -1.60
CA SER A 128 5.99 -19.17 -2.88
C SER A 128 7.40 -19.53 -3.40
N TYR A 129 7.50 -20.57 -4.22
CA TYR A 129 8.77 -20.92 -4.89
C TYR A 129 9.30 -19.78 -5.77
N ALA A 130 8.39 -19.07 -6.44
CA ALA A 130 8.70 -17.91 -7.27
C ALA A 130 9.41 -16.80 -6.47
N ASN A 131 8.96 -16.53 -5.24
CA ASN A 131 9.58 -15.55 -4.36
C ASN A 131 10.86 -16.08 -3.69
N GLU A 132 10.75 -17.22 -3.00
CA GLU A 132 11.77 -17.72 -2.09
C GLU A 132 12.98 -18.34 -2.80
N VAL A 133 12.82 -18.78 -4.05
CA VAL A 133 13.89 -19.44 -4.80
C VAL A 133 14.20 -18.65 -6.06
N THR A 134 13.24 -18.53 -6.98
CA THR A 134 13.51 -17.97 -8.31
C THR A 134 13.92 -16.50 -8.26
N ALA A 135 13.19 -15.66 -7.53
CA ALA A 135 13.52 -14.24 -7.43
C ALA A 135 14.83 -14.00 -6.66
N VAL A 136 15.03 -14.71 -5.55
CA VAL A 136 16.28 -14.62 -4.77
C VAL A 136 17.48 -15.06 -5.60
N GLU A 137 17.38 -16.17 -6.35
CA GLU A 137 18.46 -16.64 -7.22
C GLU A 137 18.77 -15.65 -8.35
N LEU A 138 17.75 -15.06 -8.96
CA LEU A 138 17.92 -13.99 -9.96
C LEU A 138 18.69 -12.81 -9.36
N LEU A 139 18.28 -12.31 -8.19
CA LEU A 139 18.94 -11.18 -7.54
C LEU A 139 20.39 -11.51 -7.16
N LYS A 140 20.63 -12.69 -6.57
CA LYS A 140 21.99 -13.15 -6.24
C LYS A 140 22.88 -13.21 -7.47
N THR A 141 22.35 -13.73 -8.58
CA THR A 141 23.10 -13.87 -9.84
C THR A 141 23.48 -12.50 -10.39
N GLN A 142 22.52 -11.57 -10.45
CA GLN A 142 22.78 -10.20 -10.92
C GLN A 142 23.77 -9.45 -10.03
N VAL A 143 23.69 -9.63 -8.70
CA VAL A 143 24.67 -9.03 -7.78
C VAL A 143 26.05 -9.67 -7.94
N GLN A 144 26.12 -10.99 -8.16
CA GLN A 144 27.40 -11.66 -8.39
C GLN A 144 28.08 -11.19 -9.69
N GLU A 145 27.32 -11.01 -10.77
CA GLU A 145 27.83 -10.42 -12.02
C GLU A 145 28.41 -9.02 -11.77
N ILE A 146 27.78 -8.21 -10.91
CA ILE A 146 28.29 -6.89 -10.51
C ILE A 146 29.58 -7.02 -9.69
N ILE A 147 29.65 -7.97 -8.75
CA ILE A 147 30.86 -8.24 -7.95
C ILE A 147 32.02 -8.63 -8.87
N ASP A 148 31.78 -9.53 -9.82
CA ASP A 148 32.80 -10.06 -10.72
C ASP A 148 33.35 -9.00 -11.70
N ALA A 149 32.49 -8.04 -12.09
CA ALA A 149 32.87 -6.92 -12.95
C ALA A 149 33.37 -5.68 -12.19
N ALA A 150 33.35 -5.70 -10.85
CA ALA A 150 33.67 -4.51 -10.05
C ALA A 150 35.15 -4.14 -10.12
N HIS A 151 35.44 -2.84 -10.13
CA HIS A 151 36.81 -2.34 -10.00
C HIS A 151 37.41 -2.77 -8.64
N PRO A 152 38.69 -3.18 -8.56
CA PRO A 152 39.34 -3.64 -7.32
C PRO A 152 39.39 -2.66 -6.13
N ASN A 153 38.89 -1.44 -6.31
CA ASN A 153 38.81 -0.43 -5.26
C ASN A 153 37.46 -0.48 -4.52
N HIS A 154 36.44 -1.08 -5.14
CA HIS A 154 35.15 -1.32 -4.53
C HIS A 154 35.15 -2.67 -3.82
N VAL A 155 34.58 -2.69 -2.62
CA VAL A 155 34.34 -3.91 -1.85
C VAL A 155 32.84 -4.08 -1.81
N ILE A 156 32.34 -5.13 -2.46
CA ILE A 156 30.92 -5.44 -2.54
C ILE A 156 30.68 -6.75 -1.79
N GLU A 157 29.84 -6.70 -0.77
CA GLU A 157 29.47 -7.84 0.08
C GLU A 157 27.99 -8.18 -0.16
N LEU A 158 27.71 -9.45 -0.45
CA LEU A 158 26.35 -9.98 -0.60
C LEU A 158 26.04 -10.91 0.58
N ASP A 159 24.93 -10.66 1.26
CA ASP A 159 24.41 -11.51 2.33
C ASP A 159 22.94 -11.83 2.09
N VAL A 160 22.54 -13.08 2.36
CA VAL A 160 21.16 -13.55 2.24
C VAL A 160 20.67 -13.99 3.60
N GLN A 161 19.81 -13.17 4.19
CA GLN A 161 19.34 -13.35 5.56
C GLN A 161 17.98 -14.01 5.57
N ARG A 162 17.72 -14.86 6.57
CA ARG A 162 16.38 -15.41 6.85
C ARG A 162 15.89 -14.86 8.18
N ALA A 163 14.76 -14.17 8.15
CA ALA A 163 14.16 -13.56 9.33
C ALA A 163 12.76 -14.14 9.59
N SER A 164 12.46 -14.32 10.87
CA SER A 164 11.14 -14.71 11.36
C SER A 164 10.73 -13.77 12.48
N GLY A 165 9.44 -13.47 12.59
CA GLY A 165 8.93 -12.58 13.61
C GLY A 165 7.43 -12.40 13.52
N ASP A 166 6.91 -11.61 14.44
CA ASP A 166 5.49 -11.35 14.57
C ASP A 166 5.24 -9.94 15.08
N PHE A 167 4.12 -9.35 14.66
CA PHE A 167 3.63 -8.09 15.19
C PHE A 167 2.10 -8.05 15.21
N ASN A 168 1.54 -7.39 16.23
CA ASN A 168 0.10 -7.28 16.40
C ASN A 168 -0.43 -6.07 15.60
N LEU A 169 -1.46 -6.28 14.79
CA LEU A 169 -2.22 -5.22 14.15
C LEU A 169 -3.45 -4.89 15.00
N GLU A 170 -3.48 -3.67 15.55
CA GLU A 170 -4.60 -3.19 16.35
C GLU A 170 -5.86 -2.89 15.51
N PHE A 171 -5.76 -2.83 14.18
CA PHE A 171 -6.80 -2.27 13.30
C PHE A 171 -7.86 -3.28 12.80
N LEU A 172 -7.75 -4.58 13.12
CA LEU A 172 -8.68 -5.64 12.70
C LEU A 172 -8.91 -6.66 13.83
N ASP A 173 -9.42 -6.21 14.98
CA ASP A 173 -9.77 -7.07 16.14
C ASP A 173 -8.57 -7.82 16.78
N GLY A 174 -7.35 -7.30 16.63
CA GLY A 174 -6.14 -7.86 17.27
C GLY A 174 -5.50 -9.04 16.53
N MET A 175 -5.53 -9.04 15.20
CA MET A 175 -4.79 -10.04 14.40
C MET A 175 -3.28 -9.87 14.54
N THR A 176 -2.56 -10.97 14.79
CA THR A 176 -1.09 -11.03 14.74
C THR A 176 -0.64 -11.39 13.33
N ASN A 177 0.15 -10.53 12.70
CA ASN A 177 0.86 -10.90 11.48
C ASN A 177 2.16 -11.61 11.86
N VAL A 178 2.32 -12.84 11.38
CA VAL A 178 3.49 -13.68 11.63
C VAL A 178 4.16 -13.95 10.30
N TYR A 179 5.44 -13.65 10.20
CA TYR A 179 6.28 -14.00 9.06
C TYR A 179 7.33 -15.02 9.50
N ARG A 180 7.56 -16.03 8.66
CA ARG A 180 8.53 -17.10 8.93
C ARG A 180 9.44 -17.29 7.75
N ASP A 181 10.72 -17.40 8.06
CA ASP A 181 11.80 -17.71 7.13
C ASP A 181 11.82 -16.82 5.88
N VAL A 182 11.39 -15.57 6.01
CA VAL A 182 11.40 -14.57 4.94
C VAL A 182 12.84 -14.24 4.60
N GLN A 183 13.16 -14.28 3.31
CA GLN A 183 14.50 -14.01 2.81
C GLN A 183 14.70 -12.54 2.47
N ASN A 184 15.80 -11.96 2.95
CA ASN A 184 16.27 -10.64 2.57
C ASN A 184 17.59 -10.78 1.81
N VAL A 185 17.72 -10.09 0.69
CA VAL A 185 18.98 -9.98 -0.05
C VAL A 185 19.61 -8.63 0.27
N VAL A 186 20.72 -8.63 0.99
CA VAL A 186 21.41 -7.42 1.45
C VAL A 186 22.71 -7.28 0.70
N VAL A 187 22.90 -6.13 0.06
CA VAL A 187 24.13 -5.79 -0.66
C VAL A 187 24.75 -4.57 -0.02
N LYS A 188 26.02 -4.67 0.35
CA LYS A 188 26.80 -3.56 0.88
C LYS A 188 27.90 -3.22 -0.10
N VAL A 189 27.87 -1.98 -0.60
CA VAL A 189 28.90 -1.44 -1.49
C VAL A 189 29.75 -0.45 -0.71
N GLY A 190 31.05 -0.70 -0.68
CA GLY A 190 32.02 0.14 0.02
C GLY A 190 33.30 0.34 -0.77
N SER A 191 34.27 0.99 -0.11
CA SER A 191 35.65 1.13 -0.57
C SER A 191 36.57 0.41 0.40
N LYS A 192 37.83 0.18 -0.01
CA LYS A 192 38.89 -0.26 0.90
C LYS A 192 39.15 0.73 2.05
N ILE A 193 38.73 1.99 1.88
CA ILE A 193 38.77 3.01 2.93
C ILE A 193 37.46 2.94 3.72
N ASN A 194 37.56 2.67 5.02
CA ASN A 194 36.40 2.64 5.91
C ASN A 194 35.79 4.03 6.07
N SER A 195 34.47 4.13 5.85
CA SER A 195 33.67 5.32 6.10
C SER A 195 32.74 5.08 7.29
N PRO A 196 32.53 6.05 8.19
CA PRO A 196 31.55 5.96 9.26
C PRO A 196 30.11 6.21 8.77
N HIS A 197 29.92 6.61 7.51
CA HIS A 197 28.62 6.96 6.95
C HIS A 197 28.19 5.93 5.90
N SER A 198 26.91 5.56 5.93
CA SER A 198 26.26 4.64 5.00
C SER A 198 24.88 5.15 4.62
N LEU A 199 24.49 4.95 3.36
CA LEU A 199 23.12 5.15 2.88
C LEU A 199 22.45 3.78 2.72
N LEU A 200 21.30 3.59 3.37
CA LEU A 200 20.48 2.39 3.19
C LEU A 200 19.38 2.68 2.17
N ILE A 201 19.38 1.92 1.08
CA ILE A 201 18.31 1.91 0.08
C ILE A 201 17.63 0.55 0.22
N ASN A 202 16.30 0.55 0.32
CA ASN A 202 15.51 -0.66 0.50
C ASN A 202 14.38 -0.71 -0.53
N CYS A 203 14.07 -1.91 -1.02
CA CYS A 203 12.88 -2.21 -1.80
C CYS A 203 12.41 -3.63 -1.46
N HIS A 204 11.13 -3.91 -1.75
CA HIS A 204 10.56 -5.23 -1.59
C HIS A 204 10.49 -5.92 -2.96
N PHE A 205 10.79 -7.22 -3.00
CA PHE A 205 10.78 -8.00 -4.25
C PHE A 205 9.65 -9.03 -4.35
N ASP A 206 8.91 -9.23 -3.25
CA ASP A 206 7.66 -9.99 -3.23
C ASP A 206 6.52 -9.18 -3.85
N SER A 207 5.45 -9.87 -4.21
CA SER A 207 4.25 -9.26 -4.75
C SER A 207 3.01 -9.69 -3.98
N VAL A 208 1.97 -8.85 -4.06
CA VAL A 208 0.63 -9.24 -3.60
C VAL A 208 0.04 -10.33 -4.50
N VAL A 209 -0.98 -11.01 -3.98
CA VAL A 209 -1.78 -11.97 -4.75
C VAL A 209 -2.31 -11.35 -6.04
N ASP A 210 -2.26 -12.11 -7.14
CA ASP A 210 -2.72 -11.72 -8.48
C ASP A 210 -2.09 -10.46 -9.09
N SER A 211 -0.93 -10.01 -8.60
CA SER A 211 -0.17 -8.91 -9.21
C SER A 211 1.25 -9.34 -9.58
N PRO A 212 1.75 -8.97 -10.78
CA PRO A 212 3.16 -9.15 -11.13
C PRO A 212 4.10 -8.21 -10.34
N GLY A 213 3.55 -7.22 -9.61
CA GLY A 213 4.29 -6.31 -8.72
C GLY A 213 4.94 -5.11 -9.42
N GLU A 214 4.74 -4.92 -10.73
CA GLU A 214 5.49 -3.94 -11.55
C GLU A 214 5.46 -2.49 -11.01
N SER A 215 4.33 -2.05 -10.44
CA SER A 215 4.15 -0.68 -9.94
C SER A 215 4.68 -0.44 -8.52
N ALA A 216 5.04 -1.50 -7.78
CA ALA A 216 5.53 -1.38 -6.41
C ALA A 216 7.06 -1.13 -6.33
N TYR A 217 7.77 -1.28 -7.47
CA TYR A 217 9.21 -1.07 -7.59
C TYR A 217 9.62 0.38 -7.88
N LEU A 218 8.67 1.29 -8.14
CA LEU A 218 8.95 2.65 -8.63
C LEU A 218 8.77 3.77 -7.57
N PHE A 219 8.76 3.43 -6.28
CA PHE A 219 8.77 4.42 -5.21
C PHE A 219 9.85 4.09 -4.18
N VAL A 220 11.07 4.52 -4.49
CA VAL A 220 12.09 4.88 -3.49
C VAL A 220 12.57 6.28 -3.81
#